data_AF-A0A960L7Y9-F1
#
_entry.id   AF-A0A960L7Y9-F1
#
_cell.length_a   1.000
_cell.length_b   1.000
_cell.length_c   1.000
_cell.angle_alpha   90.00
_cell.angle_beta   90.00
_cell.angle_gamma   90.00
#
_symmetry.space_group_name_H-M   'P 1'
#
loop_
_entity.id
_entity.type
_entity.pdbx_description
1 polymer ?
#
loop_
_entity_poly.entity_id
_entity_poly.type
_entity_poly.pdbx_seq_one_letter_code
_entity_poly.pdbx_strand_id
1 'polypeptide(L)'
;MLPVHLPRSTPLLEGRLRRRYKRFLADVELADGTIVTAHCVNTGAMEGLTEPGSRVWLSRADNPNRKLAFTWELVETGGLVYGANTGLPNRLVRQLLEEHRLPWLAHFDEIRPERRYGERSRVDFWLGGKRGELYLEVKNCHLLYPDGRAY
;
A
#
# COMPACT_ATOMS: atom_id res chain seq x y z
N MET A 1 12.87 -5.39 -15.84
CA MET A 1 11.65 -6.05 -15.35
C MET A 1 10.47 -5.25 -15.88
N LEU A 2 9.43 -5.89 -16.44
CA LEU A 2 8.22 -5.15 -16.87
C LEU A 2 7.57 -4.44 -15.65
N PRO A 3 6.71 -3.44 -15.83
CA PRO A 3 5.95 -2.91 -14.70
C PRO A 3 4.97 -3.97 -14.16
N VAL A 4 4.71 -3.97 -12.86
CA VAL A 4 3.59 -4.71 -12.26
C VAL A 4 2.38 -3.77 -12.27
N HIS A 5 1.25 -4.24 -12.79
CA HIS A 5 0.06 -3.43 -12.91
C HIS A 5 -0.99 -3.93 -11.93
N LEU A 6 -1.25 -3.16 -10.87
CA LEU A 6 -2.39 -3.42 -10.00
C LEU A 6 -3.64 -2.79 -10.62
N PRO A 7 -4.61 -3.58 -11.08
CA PRO A 7 -5.83 -3.04 -11.67
C PRO A 7 -6.65 -2.29 -10.60
N ARG A 8 -7.25 -1.18 -11.03
CA ARG A 8 -8.21 -0.38 -10.26
C ARG A 8 -9.45 -0.15 -11.13
N SER A 9 -10.63 -0.18 -10.52
CA SER A 9 -11.91 0.09 -11.21
C SER A 9 -12.05 1.55 -11.62
N THR A 10 -11.42 2.46 -10.87
CA THR A 10 -11.43 3.89 -11.14
C THR A 10 -10.01 4.48 -11.09
N PRO A 11 -9.74 5.54 -11.89
CA PRO A 11 -8.49 6.29 -11.77
C PRO A 11 -8.33 6.89 -10.37
N LEU A 12 -7.08 7.08 -9.96
CA LEU A 12 -6.80 7.80 -8.72
C LEU A 12 -7.15 9.27 -8.87
N LEU A 13 -7.77 9.83 -7.84
CA LEU A 13 -8.09 11.25 -7.74
C LEU A 13 -6.92 11.96 -7.08
N GLU A 14 -6.37 12.94 -7.76
CA GLU A 14 -5.32 13.80 -7.22
C GLU A 14 -5.91 14.89 -6.31
N GLY A 15 -5.17 15.23 -5.25
CA GLY A 15 -5.49 16.36 -4.40
C GLY A 15 -4.30 16.86 -3.58
N ARG A 16 -4.58 17.82 -2.70
CA ARG A 16 -3.61 18.40 -1.76
C ARG A 16 -3.99 18.03 -0.34
N LEU A 17 -3.05 17.44 0.39
CA LEU A 17 -3.25 17.09 1.79
C LEU A 17 -3.46 18.35 2.62
N ARG A 18 -4.56 18.45 3.37
CA ARG A 18 -4.77 19.54 4.34
C ARG A 18 -4.21 19.16 5.70
N ARG A 19 -4.50 17.93 6.15
CA ARG A 19 -4.01 17.37 7.41
C ARG A 19 -4.28 15.87 7.47
N ARG A 20 -3.44 15.15 8.22
CA ARG A 20 -3.74 13.81 8.75
C ARG A 20 -4.03 13.92 10.24
N TYR A 21 -5.03 13.20 10.73
CA TYR A 21 -5.42 13.25 12.14
C TYR A 21 -6.07 11.94 12.58
N LYS A 22 -6.09 11.72 13.90
CA LYS A 22 -6.59 10.47 14.52
C LYS A 22 -5.95 9.20 13.94
N ARG A 23 -4.76 9.30 13.31
CA ARG A 23 -4.02 8.25 12.59
C ARG A 23 -4.71 7.69 11.32
N PHE A 24 -6.04 7.62 11.28
CA PHE A 24 -6.79 6.95 10.20
C PHE A 24 -7.62 7.90 9.31
N LEU A 25 -7.55 9.22 9.53
CA LEU A 25 -8.26 10.23 8.73
C LEU A 25 -7.27 11.19 8.08
N ALA A 26 -7.58 11.59 6.85
CA ALA A 26 -6.90 12.67 6.15
C ALA A 26 -7.93 13.53 5.43
N ASP A 27 -7.85 14.84 5.62
CA ASP A 27 -8.62 15.80 4.83
C ASP A 27 -7.79 16.19 3.61
N VAL A 28 -8.38 16.11 2.42
CA VAL A 28 -7.72 16.36 1.13
C VAL A 28 -8.59 17.27 0.29
N GLU A 29 -7.98 18.31 -0.27
CA GLU A 29 -8.63 19.23 -1.22
C GLU A 29 -8.39 18.72 -2.64
N LEU A 30 -9.47 18.43 -3.37
CA LEU A 30 -9.44 17.97 -4.75
C LEU A 30 -9.26 19.15 -5.72
N ALA A 31 -9.02 18.85 -7.01
CA ALA A 31 -8.78 19.86 -8.04
C ALA A 31 -9.93 20.86 -8.24
N ASP A 32 -11.17 20.47 -7.91
CA ASP A 32 -12.36 21.33 -7.97
C ASP A 32 -12.58 22.17 -6.70
N GLY A 33 -11.66 22.09 -5.73
CA GLY A 33 -11.76 22.76 -4.42
C GLY A 33 -12.59 22.00 -3.39
N THR A 34 -13.19 20.86 -3.74
CA THR A 34 -13.94 20.02 -2.80
C THR A 34 -12.99 19.42 -1.76
N ILE A 35 -13.31 19.58 -0.48
CA ILE A 35 -12.59 18.91 0.60
C ILE A 35 -13.27 17.58 0.90
N VAL A 36 -12.52 16.49 0.79
CA VAL A 36 -12.97 15.14 1.14
C VAL A 36 -12.18 14.59 2.32
N THR A 37 -12.82 13.76 3.14
CA THR A 37 -12.15 12.99 4.19
C THR A 37 -11.86 11.58 3.66
N ALA A 38 -10.58 11.24 3.59
CA ALA A 38 -10.07 9.94 3.17
C ALA A 38 -9.65 9.08 4.37
N HIS A 39 -9.78 7.76 4.22
CA HIS A 39 -9.19 6.81 5.14
C HIS A 39 -7.69 6.71 4.91
N CYS A 40 -6.90 6.94 5.97
CA CYS A 40 -5.47 6.65 6.00
C CYS A 40 -5.27 5.21 6.53
N VAL A 41 -4.85 4.31 5.64
CA VAL A 41 -4.65 2.88 5.97
C VAL A 41 -3.41 2.69 6.85
N ASN A 42 -2.38 3.49 6.63
CA ASN A 42 -1.15 3.43 7.39
C ASN A 42 -1.35 4.08 8.77
N THR A 43 -1.26 3.28 9.82
CA THR A 43 -1.40 3.77 11.21
C THR A 43 -0.07 4.26 11.80
N GLY A 44 1.07 4.03 11.14
CA GLY A 44 2.40 4.44 11.58
C GLY A 44 2.59 5.96 11.63
N ALA A 45 3.80 6.40 12.03
CA ALA A 45 4.11 7.82 12.12
C ALA A 45 3.95 8.54 10.76
N MET A 46 4.25 7.86 9.64
CA MET A 46 4.28 8.45 8.29
C MET A 46 5.16 9.70 8.25
N GLU A 47 6.30 9.64 8.93
CA GLU A 47 7.27 10.73 9.00
C GLU A 47 7.69 11.16 7.59
N GLY A 48 7.67 12.47 7.33
CA GLY A 48 7.96 13.05 6.01
C GLY A 48 6.88 12.86 4.94
N LEU A 49 5.77 12.16 5.25
CA LEU A 49 4.69 11.85 4.29
C LEU A 49 3.37 12.59 4.58
N THR A 50 3.29 13.37 5.65
CA THR A 50 2.02 13.99 6.12
C THR A 50 2.01 15.51 6.09
N GLU A 51 2.94 16.10 5.34
CA GLU A 51 3.09 17.55 5.26
C GLU A 51 1.88 18.20 4.58
N PRO A 52 1.20 19.17 5.21
CA PRO A 52 0.15 19.93 4.55
C PRO A 52 0.63 20.55 3.23
N GLY A 53 -0.22 20.51 2.21
CA GLY A 53 0.09 20.91 0.83
C GLY A 53 0.69 19.80 -0.03
N SER A 54 1.13 18.67 0.55
CA SER A 54 1.66 17.54 -0.23
C SER A 54 0.66 17.07 -1.28
N ARG A 55 1.17 16.74 -2.48
CA ARG A 55 0.36 16.10 -3.52
C ARG A 55 0.03 14.68 -3.06
N VAL A 56 -1.24 14.31 -3.15
CA VAL A 56 -1.71 12.98 -2.76
C VAL A 56 -2.66 12.41 -3.79
N TRP A 57 -2.78 11.09 -3.78
CA TRP A 57 -3.73 10.37 -4.62
C TRP A 57 -4.66 9.52 -3.80
N LEU A 58 -5.95 9.61 -4.10
CA LEU A 58 -7.03 8.89 -3.45
C LEU A 58 -7.66 7.88 -4.39
N SER A 59 -8.03 6.72 -3.87
CA SER A 59 -9.01 5.87 -4.53
C SER A 59 -10.40 6.14 -3.99
N ARG A 60 -11.41 5.96 -4.86
CA ARG A 60 -12.82 5.98 -4.46
C ARG A 60 -13.33 4.55 -4.37
N ALA A 61 -14.01 4.23 -3.27
CA ALA A 61 -14.66 2.95 -3.09
C ALA A 61 -15.97 2.90 -3.87
N ASP A 62 -16.24 1.77 -4.51
CA ASP A 62 -17.48 1.52 -5.25
C ASP A 62 -18.66 1.17 -4.30
N ASN A 63 -18.37 0.73 -3.07
CA ASN A 63 -19.38 0.35 -2.09
C ASN A 63 -20.04 1.59 -1.45
N PRO A 64 -21.33 1.87 -1.70
CA PRO A 64 -22.01 3.04 -1.17
C PRO A 64 -22.19 2.99 0.36
N ASN A 65 -22.11 1.81 0.98
CA ASN A 65 -22.25 1.64 2.42
C ASN A 65 -20.96 1.97 3.20
N ARG A 66 -19.85 2.28 2.51
CA ARG A 66 -18.61 2.66 3.19
C ARG A 66 -18.76 4.01 3.87
N LYS A 67 -18.43 4.06 5.16
CA LYS A 67 -18.40 5.31 5.96
C LYS A 67 -17.48 6.38 5.36
N LEU A 68 -16.35 5.95 4.80
CA LEU A 68 -15.42 6.83 4.07
C LEU A 68 -15.31 6.32 2.63
N ALA A 69 -15.77 7.15 1.70
CA ALA A 69 -15.76 6.83 0.28
C ALA A 69 -14.34 6.85 -0.31
N PHE A 70 -13.39 7.53 0.33
CA PHE A 70 -12.04 7.70 -0.19
C PHE A 70 -11.00 6.97 0.67
N THR A 71 -9.95 6.46 0.04
CA THR A 71 -8.76 5.89 0.70
C THR A 71 -7.53 6.60 0.18
N TRP A 72 -6.62 7.00 1.07
CA TRP A 72 -5.35 7.63 0.69
C TRP A 72 -4.35 6.56 0.24
N GLU A 73 -3.93 6.63 -1.03
CA GLU A 73 -3.13 5.61 -1.70
C GLU A 73 -1.66 5.99 -1.81
N LEU A 74 -1.39 7.19 -2.33
CA LEU A 74 -0.03 7.65 -2.64
C LEU A 74 0.19 9.08 -2.17
N VAL A 75 1.44 9.46 -1.96
CA VAL A 75 1.88 10.82 -1.63
C VAL A 75 3.15 11.16 -2.39
N GLU A 76 3.27 12.40 -2.85
CA GLU A 76 4.49 12.95 -3.44
C GLU A 76 5.24 13.74 -2.37
N THR A 77 6.51 13.42 -2.16
CA THR A 77 7.43 14.18 -1.32
C THR A 77 8.83 14.12 -1.92
N GLY A 78 9.59 15.21 -1.85
CA GLY A 78 10.93 15.27 -2.44
C GLY A 78 10.99 14.96 -3.94
N GLY A 79 9.90 15.17 -4.69
CA GLY A 79 9.80 14.85 -6.12
C GLY A 79 9.62 13.36 -6.44
N LEU A 80 9.43 12.51 -5.42
CA LEU A 80 9.20 11.07 -5.56
C LEU A 80 7.80 10.70 -5.04
N VAL A 81 7.25 9.62 -5.58
CA VAL A 81 5.92 9.11 -5.19
C VAL A 81 6.07 7.88 -4.31
N TYR A 82 5.43 7.92 -3.14
CA TYR A 82 5.47 6.87 -2.12
C TYR A 82 4.10 6.26 -1.89
N GLY A 83 4.07 4.96 -1.57
CA GLY A 83 2.87 4.25 -1.18
C GLY A 83 2.44 4.56 0.25
N ALA A 84 1.40 5.38 0.41
CA ALA A 84 0.80 5.67 1.71
C ALA A 84 -0.11 4.53 2.20
N ASN A 85 -0.65 3.71 1.28
CA ASN A 85 -1.47 2.55 1.63
C ASN A 85 -0.62 1.31 1.91
N THR A 86 -0.51 0.94 3.18
CA THR A 86 0.27 -0.22 3.65
C THR A 86 -0.29 -1.57 3.22
N GLY A 87 -1.50 -1.64 2.67
CA GLY A 87 -2.05 -2.86 2.08
C GLY A 87 -1.58 -3.13 0.64
N LEU A 88 -0.99 -2.14 -0.05
CA LEU A 88 -0.54 -2.32 -1.44
C LEU A 88 0.64 -3.28 -1.62
N PRO A 89 1.68 -3.27 -0.75
CA PRO A 89 2.82 -4.20 -0.90
C PRO A 89 2.41 -5.66 -0.97
N ASN A 90 1.49 -6.12 -0.12
CA ASN A 90 1.03 -7.51 -0.15
C ASN A 90 0.32 -7.83 -1.47
N ARG A 91 -0.49 -6.90 -2.01
CA ARG A 91 -1.13 -7.09 -3.32
C ARG A 91 -0.10 -7.16 -4.45
N LEU A 92 0.93 -6.31 -4.42
CA LEU A 92 2.03 -6.34 -5.39
C LEU A 92 2.80 -7.66 -5.34
N VAL A 93 3.19 -8.09 -4.13
CA VAL A 93 3.93 -9.34 -3.93
C VAL A 93 3.09 -10.53 -4.37
N ARG A 94 1.80 -10.56 -4.03
CA ARG A 94 0.89 -11.61 -4.50
C ARG A 94 0.88 -11.71 -6.03
N GLN A 95 0.68 -10.59 -6.72
CA GLN A 95 0.68 -10.59 -8.19
C GLN A 95 2.03 -11.03 -8.77
N LEU A 96 3.14 -10.58 -8.18
CA LEU A 96 4.49 -11.00 -8.58
C LEU A 96 4.73 -12.51 -8.41
N LEU A 97 4.16 -13.10 -7.36
CA LEU A 97 4.21 -14.55 -7.12
C LEU A 97 3.34 -15.31 -8.13
N GLU A 98 2.08 -14.89 -8.30
CA GLU A 98 1.12 -15.50 -9.24
C GLU A 98 1.60 -15.42 -10.70
N GLU A 99 2.30 -14.35 -11.08
CA GLU A 99 2.90 -14.18 -12.40
C GLU A 99 4.30 -14.85 -12.53
N HIS A 100 4.81 -15.53 -11.50
CA HIS A 100 6.15 -16.13 -11.44
C HIS A 100 7.30 -15.16 -11.78
N ARG A 101 7.14 -13.89 -11.40
CA ARG A 101 8.07 -12.80 -11.76
C ARG A 101 9.23 -12.62 -10.80
N LEU A 102 9.25 -13.36 -9.70
CA LEU A 102 10.37 -13.45 -8.77
C LEU A 102 11.10 -14.77 -9.05
N PRO A 103 12.17 -14.80 -9.88
CA PRO A 103 12.75 -16.06 -10.34
C PRO A 103 13.20 -16.99 -9.22
N TRP A 104 13.66 -16.42 -8.09
CA TRP A 104 14.05 -17.18 -6.91
C TRP A 104 12.89 -17.81 -6.15
N LEU A 105 11.64 -17.41 -6.41
CA LEU A 105 10.41 -17.99 -5.85
C LEU A 105 9.55 -18.71 -6.89
N ALA A 106 9.93 -18.69 -8.17
CA ALA A 106 9.10 -19.19 -9.27
C ALA A 106 8.81 -20.71 -9.22
N HIS A 107 9.51 -21.46 -8.37
CA HIS A 107 9.37 -22.90 -8.19
C HIS A 107 8.34 -23.30 -7.11
N PHE A 108 7.68 -22.32 -6.48
CA PHE A 108 6.53 -22.55 -5.60
C PHE A 108 5.24 -22.38 -6.41
N ASP A 109 4.39 -23.40 -6.38
CA ASP A 109 3.15 -23.46 -7.15
C ASP A 109 1.91 -23.14 -6.28
N GLU A 110 2.02 -23.34 -4.95
CA GLU A 110 0.96 -23.02 -4.01
C GLU A 110 1.25 -21.72 -3.28
N ILE A 111 0.30 -20.78 -3.33
CA ILE A 111 0.37 -19.50 -2.61
C ILE A 111 -0.83 -19.43 -1.66
N ARG A 112 -0.58 -19.33 -0.36
CA ARG A 112 -1.63 -19.18 0.66
C ARG A 112 -1.39 -17.92 1.49
N PRO A 113 -2.23 -16.88 1.37
CA PRO A 113 -2.10 -15.67 2.18
C PRO A 113 -2.56 -15.90 3.62
N GLU A 114 -2.08 -15.06 4.54
CA GLU A 114 -2.49 -15.03 5.96
C GLU A 114 -2.41 -16.40 6.69
N ARG A 115 -1.42 -17.23 6.37
CA ARG A 115 -1.27 -18.54 7.02
C ARG A 115 -0.87 -18.33 8.48
N ARG A 116 -1.61 -18.94 9.40
CA ARG A 116 -1.25 -18.95 10.83
C ARG A 116 0.05 -19.73 11.03
N TYR A 117 0.92 -19.19 11.87
CA TYR A 117 2.10 -19.88 12.38
C TYR A 117 2.23 -19.57 13.88
N GLY A 118 2.63 -20.57 14.66
CA GLY A 118 2.58 -20.47 16.12
C GLY A 118 1.16 -20.22 16.66
N GLU A 119 1.06 -19.73 17.89
CA GLU A 119 -0.23 -19.60 18.58
C GLU A 119 -1.03 -18.35 18.19
N ARG A 120 -0.37 -17.23 17.86
CA ARG A 120 -1.03 -15.93 17.66
C ARG A 120 -0.48 -15.10 16.50
N SER A 121 0.27 -15.70 15.58
CA SER A 121 0.89 -14.98 14.47
C SER A 121 0.38 -15.50 13.13
N ARG A 122 0.43 -14.63 12.13
CA ARG A 122 0.16 -14.94 10.72
C ARG A 122 1.28 -14.36 9.89
N VAL A 123 1.72 -15.13 8.91
CA VAL A 123 2.66 -14.66 7.89
C VAL A 123 1.86 -14.10 6.73
N ASP A 124 2.39 -13.11 6.02
CA ASP A 124 1.71 -12.55 4.85
C ASP A 124 1.42 -13.62 3.80
N PHE A 125 2.42 -14.46 3.49
CA PHE A 125 2.30 -15.57 2.55
C PHE A 125 3.00 -16.83 3.03
N TRP A 126 2.35 -17.96 2.82
CA TRP A 126 3.00 -19.25 2.77
C TRP A 126 3.07 -19.73 1.34
N LEU A 127 4.25 -20.23 0.95
CA LEU A 127 4.52 -20.77 -0.37
C LEU A 127 4.83 -22.26 -0.25
N GLY A 128 4.19 -23.08 -1.08
CA GLY A 128 4.37 -24.53 -1.13
C GLY A 128 4.78 -25.01 -2.52
N GLY A 129 5.65 -26.01 -2.59
CA GLY A 129 6.09 -26.59 -3.85
C GLY A 129 6.94 -27.84 -3.66
N LYS A 130 7.45 -28.38 -4.76
CA LYS A 130 8.26 -29.63 -4.75
C LYS A 130 9.53 -29.55 -3.91
N ARG A 131 10.02 -28.34 -3.62
CA ARG A 131 11.25 -28.09 -2.84
C ARG A 131 10.98 -27.80 -1.36
N GLY A 132 9.73 -27.95 -0.90
CA GLY A 132 9.33 -27.72 0.48
C GLY A 132 8.43 -26.50 0.62
N GLU A 133 8.51 -25.86 1.78
CA GLU A 133 7.72 -24.68 2.12
C GLU A 133 8.57 -23.46 2.43
N LEU A 134 8.03 -22.28 2.18
CA LEU A 134 8.62 -20.99 2.53
C LEU A 134 7.57 -20.06 3.14
N TYR A 135 7.91 -19.47 4.28
CA TYR A 135 7.14 -18.43 4.94
C TYR A 135 7.69 -17.07 4.51
N LEU A 136 6.86 -16.24 3.87
CA LEU A 136 7.25 -14.96 3.29
C LEU A 136 6.49 -13.82 3.96
N GLU A 137 7.24 -12.96 4.64
CA GLU A 137 6.75 -11.71 5.23
C GLU A 137 7.10 -10.52 4.32
N VAL A 138 6.14 -9.62 4.11
CA VAL A 138 6.27 -8.43 3.28
C VAL A 138 6.26 -7.19 4.18
N LYS A 139 7.24 -6.31 3.99
CA LYS A 139 7.33 -5.05 4.73
C LYS A 139 7.16 -3.87 3.80
N ASN A 140 6.41 -2.87 4.27
CA ASN A 140 6.34 -1.57 3.62
C ASN A 140 7.51 -0.71 4.14
N CYS A 141 8.30 -0.18 3.21
CA CYS A 141 9.47 0.65 3.47
C CYS A 141 9.27 1.97 2.70
N HIS A 142 9.01 3.05 3.44
CA HIS A 142 8.63 4.36 2.87
C HIS A 142 9.36 5.52 3.53
N LEU A 143 10.13 5.28 4.60
CA LEU A 143 10.92 6.32 5.24
C LEU A 143 12.23 6.47 4.47
N LEU A 144 12.49 7.65 3.92
CA LEU A 144 13.76 7.97 3.28
C LEU A 144 14.59 8.84 4.22
N TYR A 145 15.77 8.37 4.63
CA TYR A 145 16.72 9.20 5.37
C TYR A 145 17.56 10.07 4.41
N PRO A 146 18.18 11.16 4.91
CA PRO A 146 19.08 11.99 4.12
C PRO A 146 20.26 11.25 3.47
N ASP A 147 20.59 10.04 3.93
CA ASP A 147 21.61 9.18 3.34
C ASP A 147 21.16 8.42 2.08
N GLY A 148 19.91 8.62 1.66
CA GLY A 148 19.32 8.01 0.48
C GLY A 148 18.84 6.57 0.68
N ARG A 149 18.84 6.05 1.91
CA ARG A 149 18.36 4.69 2.23
C ARG A 149 16.91 4.71 2.69
N ALA A 150 16.18 3.70 2.26
CA ALA A 150 14.81 3.46 2.68
C ALA A 150 14.78 2.55 3.90
N TYR A 151 13.94 2.88 4.88
CA TYR A 151 13.72 2.13 6.13
C TYR A 151 12.23 1.85 6.37
#